data_AF-A0A3E2NV06-F1
#
_entry.id   AF-A0A3E2NV06-F1
#
_cell.length_a   1.000
_cell.length_b   1.000
_cell.length_c   1.000
_cell.angle_alpha   90.00
_cell.angle_beta   90.00
_cell.angle_gamma   90.00
#
_symmetry.space_group_name_H-M   'P 1'
#
loop_
_entity.id
_entity.type
_entity.pdbx_description
1 polymer ?
#
loop_
_entity_poly.entity_id
_entity_poly.type
_entity_poly.pdbx_seq_one_letter_code
_entity_poly.pdbx_strand_id
1 'polypeptide(L)'
;MKNSIKLTALLLLASTGLFAATTVKADPIQDEITVAASARNLVVDLKIAKETTGKTYVTFYDDKNSELMRDYLSAKHSVAKAYNLSDLEPGNYTMAVTSNNQVVTKQLNVFMEFGKKTYVFLQ
;
A
#
# COMPACT_ATOMS: atom_id res chain seq x y z
N MET A 1 19.52 73.88 18.98
CA MET A 1 19.75 72.45 19.31
C MET A 1 19.48 71.60 18.09
N LYS A 2 20.29 70.53 17.93
CA LYS A 2 20.11 69.30 17.13
C LYS A 2 21.08 69.16 15.95
N ASN A 3 22.16 68.45 16.27
CA ASN A 3 23.21 67.95 15.39
C ASN A 3 22.66 66.79 14.55
N SER A 4 23.08 66.68 13.29
CA SER A 4 22.88 65.47 12.49
C SER A 4 24.23 64.92 12.03
N ILE A 5 24.51 63.71 12.51
CA ILE A 5 25.73 62.94 12.32
C ILE A 5 25.65 62.20 10.98
N LYS A 6 26.74 62.25 10.21
CA LYS A 6 26.99 61.46 8.99
C LYS A 6 27.52 60.06 9.35
N LEU A 7 27.44 59.12 8.40
CA LEU A 7 27.77 57.67 8.43
C LEU A 7 26.52 56.78 8.62
N THR A 8 26.31 55.72 7.84
CA THR A 8 27.28 54.65 7.57
C THR A 8 26.96 53.93 6.26
N ALA A 9 28.00 53.71 5.45
CA ALA A 9 28.01 52.71 4.39
C ALA A 9 28.40 51.35 4.99
N LEU A 10 27.54 50.33 4.84
CA LEU A 10 27.91 48.93 4.99
C LEU A 10 26.85 48.03 4.32
N LEU A 11 26.85 47.97 2.98
CA LEU A 11 26.15 46.89 2.29
C LEU A 11 27.03 45.63 2.36
N LEU A 12 26.75 44.79 3.35
CA LEU A 12 27.30 43.44 3.44
C LEU A 12 26.82 42.61 2.25
N LEU A 13 27.79 42.15 1.47
CA LEU A 13 27.66 41.09 0.48
C LEU A 13 27.16 39.82 1.16
N ALA A 14 25.87 39.51 1.00
CA ALA A 14 25.32 38.18 1.29
C ALA A 14 25.16 37.42 -0.03
N SER A 15 26.22 36.74 -0.44
CA SER A 15 26.19 35.74 -1.51
C SER A 15 25.39 34.52 -1.02
N THR A 16 24.07 34.54 -1.18
CA THR A 16 23.28 33.32 -1.07
C THR A 16 23.42 32.53 -2.36
N GLY A 17 24.44 31.67 -2.41
CA GLY A 17 24.52 30.62 -3.42
C GLY A 17 23.32 29.69 -3.24
N LEU A 18 22.30 29.88 -4.07
CA LEU A 18 21.16 28.97 -4.15
C LEU A 18 21.64 27.71 -4.88
N PHE A 19 22.15 26.73 -4.13
CA PHE A 19 22.26 25.37 -4.65
C PHE A 19 20.85 24.80 -4.76
N ALA A 20 20.29 24.86 -5.96
CA ALA A 20 19.08 24.12 -6.32
C ALA A 20 19.43 22.62 -6.31
N ALA A 21 19.25 21.96 -5.16
CA ALA A 21 19.26 20.51 -5.08
C ALA A 21 18.05 19.99 -5.85
N THR A 22 18.22 19.65 -7.13
CA THR A 22 17.20 18.90 -7.87
C THR A 22 17.14 17.50 -7.27
N THR A 23 16.20 17.26 -6.36
CA THR A 23 15.87 15.91 -5.91
C THR A 23 15.32 15.16 -7.12
N VAL A 24 16.15 14.33 -7.75
CA VAL A 24 15.68 13.32 -8.70
C VAL A 24 14.84 12.35 -7.88
N LYS A 25 13.52 12.51 -7.96
CA LYS A 25 12.55 11.59 -7.38
C LYS A 25 12.63 10.33 -8.24
N ALA A 26 13.45 9.38 -7.84
CA ALA A 26 13.42 8.05 -8.44
C ALA A 26 12.02 7.49 -8.18
N ASP A 27 11.29 7.17 -9.25
CA ASP A 27 10.00 6.50 -9.11
C ASP A 27 10.25 5.18 -8.37
N PRO A 28 9.57 4.93 -7.23
CA PRO A 28 9.73 3.67 -6.54
C PRO A 28 9.31 2.56 -7.50
N ILE A 29 10.15 1.53 -7.61
CA ILE A 29 9.85 0.32 -8.38
C ILE A 29 8.58 -0.29 -7.76
N GLN A 30 7.40 -0.02 -8.31
CA GLN A 30 6.15 -0.61 -7.82
C GLN A 30 6.01 -2.02 -8.36
N ASP A 31 5.58 -2.92 -7.49
CA ASP A 31 5.20 -4.27 -7.90
C ASP A 31 3.82 -4.24 -8.57
N GLU A 32 3.61 -5.16 -9.51
CA GLU A 32 2.30 -5.32 -10.13
C GLU A 32 1.50 -6.34 -9.32
N ILE A 33 0.66 -5.85 -8.41
CA ILE A 33 -0.20 -6.67 -7.56
C ILE A 33 -1.58 -6.79 -8.22
N THR A 34 -1.97 -8.02 -8.55
CA THR A 34 -3.31 -8.36 -9.04
C THR A 34 -4.02 -9.21 -8.01
N VAL A 35 -5.18 -8.75 -7.55
CA VAL A 35 -6.11 -9.52 -6.73
C VAL A 35 -7.40 -9.70 -7.52
N ALA A 36 -7.81 -10.96 -7.72
CA ALA A 36 -8.95 -11.30 -8.54
C ALA A 36 -9.79 -12.41 -7.93
N ALA A 37 -11.05 -12.49 -8.36
CA ALA A 37 -11.91 -13.59 -7.97
C ALA A 37 -11.48 -14.84 -8.73
N SER A 38 -11.37 -15.97 -8.02
CA SER A 38 -11.06 -17.24 -8.66
C SER A 38 -12.30 -17.85 -9.33
N ALA A 39 -12.08 -18.74 -10.29
CA ALA A 39 -13.15 -19.57 -10.84
C ALA A 39 -13.73 -20.56 -9.82
N ARG A 40 -13.02 -20.81 -8.72
CA ARG A 40 -13.47 -21.64 -7.60
C ARG A 40 -14.29 -20.80 -6.62
N ASN A 41 -15.42 -21.34 -6.16
CA ASN A 41 -16.24 -20.66 -5.17
C ASN A 41 -15.44 -20.37 -3.89
N LEU A 42 -15.63 -19.19 -3.31
CA LEU A 42 -14.97 -18.75 -2.07
C LEU A 42 -13.44 -18.71 -2.13
N VAL A 43 -12.85 -18.59 -3.31
CA VAL A 43 -11.40 -18.46 -3.45
C VAL A 43 -11.03 -17.13 -4.09
N VAL A 44 -10.05 -16.45 -3.49
CA VAL A 44 -9.42 -15.23 -4.02
C VAL A 44 -8.03 -15.57 -4.53
N ASP A 45 -7.74 -15.20 -5.78
CA ASP A 45 -6.42 -15.38 -6.39
C ASP A 45 -5.61 -14.09 -6.26
N LEU A 46 -4.39 -14.24 -5.75
CA LEU A 46 -3.35 -13.22 -5.68
C LEU A 46 -2.23 -13.55 -6.65
N LYS A 47 -1.85 -12.57 -7.47
CA LYS A 47 -0.63 -12.60 -8.27
C LYS A 47 0.19 -11.34 -7.99
N ILE A 48 1.49 -11.52 -7.82
CA ILE A 48 2.45 -10.43 -7.73
C ILE A 48 3.49 -10.69 -8.80
N ALA A 49 3.48 -9.88 -9.87
CA ALA A 49 4.48 -9.99 -10.93
C ALA A 49 5.76 -9.29 -10.45
N LYS A 50 6.93 -9.88 -10.80
CA LYS A 50 8.30 -9.42 -10.50
C LYS A 50 8.90 -9.96 -9.18
N GLU A 51 10.24 -10.03 -9.13
CA GLU A 51 10.98 -10.35 -7.92
C GLU A 51 10.87 -9.18 -6.94
N THR A 52 10.06 -9.36 -5.91
CA THR A 52 9.79 -8.33 -4.90
C THR A 52 11.03 -8.22 -4.00
N THR A 53 11.86 -7.20 -4.15
CA THR A 53 12.99 -6.97 -3.22
C THR A 53 12.48 -6.37 -1.91
N GLY A 54 11.76 -7.13 -1.10
CA GLY A 54 11.15 -6.60 0.12
C GLY A 54 10.32 -7.63 0.90
N LYS A 55 9.80 -7.20 2.06
CA LYS A 55 8.84 -8.01 2.82
C LYS A 55 7.50 -7.97 2.10
N THR A 56 7.03 -9.13 1.68
CA THR A 56 5.74 -9.29 1.01
C THR A 56 4.84 -10.10 1.92
N TYR A 57 3.64 -9.59 2.20
CA TYR A 57 2.68 -10.30 3.03
C TYR A 57 1.24 -9.89 2.72
N VAL A 58 0.32 -10.78 3.03
CA VAL A 58 -1.12 -10.55 2.94
C VAL A 58 -1.68 -10.55 4.34
N THR A 59 -2.61 -9.64 4.62
CA THR A 59 -3.32 -9.59 5.89
C THR A 59 -4.81 -9.50 5.63
N PHE A 60 -5.58 -10.31 6.36
CA PHE A 60 -7.04 -10.23 6.37
C PHE A 60 -7.49 -9.62 7.69
N TYR A 61 -8.41 -8.66 7.59
CA TYR A 61 -9.04 -8.00 8.73
C TYR A 61 -10.55 -8.21 8.71
N ASP A 62 -11.16 -8.29 9.88
CA ASP A 62 -12.62 -8.22 10.04
C ASP A 62 -13.15 -6.78 9.92
N ASP A 63 -14.46 -6.61 10.10
CA ASP A 63 -15.16 -5.32 10.05
C ASP A 63 -14.76 -4.35 11.17
N LYS A 64 -14.12 -4.85 12.23
CA LYS A 64 -13.59 -4.07 13.36
C LYS A 64 -12.11 -3.75 13.20
N ASN A 65 -11.52 -4.05 12.04
CA ASN A 65 -10.09 -3.95 11.76
C ASN A 65 -9.22 -4.85 12.66
N SER A 66 -9.77 -5.92 13.22
CA SER A 66 -8.98 -6.94 13.90
C SER A 66 -8.32 -7.85 12.87
N GLU A 67 -7.02 -8.12 13.05
CA GLU A 67 -6.28 -9.04 12.19
C GLU A 67 -6.76 -10.49 12.42
N LEU A 68 -7.25 -11.12 11.35
CA LEU A 68 -7.68 -12.52 11.34
C LEU A 68 -6.54 -13.44 10.94
N MET A 69 -5.76 -13.03 9.95
CA MET A 69 -4.56 -13.76 9.54
C MET A 69 -3.54 -12.83 8.89
N ARG A 70 -2.29 -13.26 8.91
CA ARG A 70 -1.19 -12.69 8.14
C ARG A 70 -0.34 -13.79 7.53
N ASP A 71 -0.17 -13.74 6.22
CA ASP A 71 0.59 -14.72 5.43
C ASP A 71 1.81 -14.03 4.82
N TYR A 72 3.02 -14.44 5.23
CA TYR A 72 4.27 -13.92 4.70
C TYR A 72 4.68 -14.68 3.44
N LEU A 73 4.87 -13.94 2.35
CA LEU A 73 5.17 -14.48 1.03
C LEU A 73 6.68 -14.42 0.77
N SER A 74 7.19 -15.42 0.04
CA SER A 74 8.60 -15.46 -0.33
C SER A 74 8.93 -14.36 -1.34
N ALA A 75 9.91 -13.54 -1.00
CA ALA A 75 10.30 -12.34 -1.74
C ALA A 75 11.07 -12.63 -3.05
N LYS A 76 11.50 -13.87 -3.27
CA LYS A 76 12.52 -14.17 -4.30
C LYS A 76 11.97 -14.36 -5.71
N HIS A 77 10.66 -14.57 -5.89
CA HIS A 77 10.07 -14.85 -7.19
C HIS A 77 8.67 -14.25 -7.31
N SER A 78 8.12 -14.26 -8.53
CA SER A 78 6.70 -13.96 -8.74
C SER A 78 5.84 -14.85 -7.84
N VAL A 79 4.88 -14.25 -7.15
CA VAL A 79 3.99 -14.97 -6.24
C VAL A 79 2.67 -15.25 -6.95
N ALA A 80 2.20 -16.50 -6.85
CA ALA A 80 0.83 -16.88 -7.15
C ALA A 80 0.27 -17.64 -5.94
N LYS A 81 -0.81 -17.14 -5.35
CA LYS A 81 -1.42 -17.70 -4.13
C LYS A 81 -2.93 -17.64 -4.22
N ALA A 82 -3.59 -18.67 -3.70
CA ALA A 82 -5.03 -18.73 -3.57
C ALA A 82 -5.40 -18.74 -2.08
N TYR A 83 -6.34 -17.89 -1.70
CA TYR A 83 -6.88 -17.80 -0.34
C TYR A 83 -8.30 -18.34 -0.32
N ASN A 84 -8.54 -19.34 0.51
CA ASN A 84 -9.87 -19.91 0.71
C ASN A 84 -10.61 -19.12 1.81
N LEU A 85 -11.82 -18.67 1.50
CA LEU A 85 -12.71 -17.90 2.37
C LEU A 85 -13.80 -18.76 3.00
N SER A 86 -13.78 -20.09 2.81
CA SER A 86 -14.82 -21.01 3.31
C SER A 86 -15.08 -20.90 4.81
N ASP A 87 -14.01 -20.64 5.55
CA ASP A 87 -13.98 -20.63 7.01
C ASP A 87 -14.32 -19.25 7.59
N LEU A 88 -14.48 -18.24 6.72
CA LEU A 88 -14.97 -16.93 7.13
C LEU A 88 -16.48 -16.98 7.31
N GLU A 89 -16.95 -16.40 8.41
CA GLU A 89 -18.38 -16.16 8.62
C GLU A 89 -18.92 -15.11 7.62
N PRO A 90 -20.24 -15.04 7.41
CA PRO A 90 -20.83 -13.94 6.65
C PRO A 90 -20.46 -12.59 7.30
N GLY A 91 -19.91 -11.66 6.52
CA GLY A 91 -19.41 -10.40 7.03
C GLY A 91 -18.57 -9.61 6.02
N ASN A 92 -18.17 -8.40 6.43
CA ASN A 92 -17.24 -7.55 5.67
C ASN A 92 -15.81 -7.82 6.12
N TYR A 93 -14.91 -7.86 5.15
CA TYR A 93 -13.50 -8.11 5.38
C TYR A 93 -12.64 -7.21 4.51
N THR A 94 -11.43 -6.98 4.99
CA THR A 94 -10.40 -6.25 4.24
C THR A 94 -9.21 -7.17 4.00
N MET A 95 -8.86 -7.38 2.74
CA MET A 95 -7.60 -8.01 2.32
C MET A 95 -6.60 -6.92 1.97
N ALA A 96 -5.48 -6.85 2.69
CA ALA A 96 -4.38 -5.94 2.41
C ALA A 96 -3.16 -6.73 1.93
N VAL A 97 -2.64 -6.39 0.76
CA VAL A 97 -1.42 -6.97 0.19
C VAL A 97 -0.33 -5.92 0.27
N THR A 98 0.71 -6.20 1.06
CA THR A 98 1.88 -5.32 1.17
C THR A 98 3.02 -5.94 0.37
N SER A 99 3.60 -5.17 -0.55
CA SER A 99 4.80 -5.54 -1.31
C SER A 99 5.61 -4.30 -1.64
N ASN A 100 6.93 -4.32 -1.40
CA ASN A 100 7.85 -3.22 -1.73
C ASN A 100 7.33 -1.80 -1.37
N ASN A 101 6.86 -1.62 -0.12
CA ASN A 101 6.26 -0.37 0.40
C ASN A 101 4.96 0.09 -0.31
N GLN A 102 4.42 -0.70 -1.21
CA GLN A 102 3.08 -0.56 -1.75
C GLN A 102 2.10 -1.39 -0.92
N VAL A 103 0.90 -0.85 -0.69
CA VAL A 103 -0.21 -1.58 -0.09
C VAL A 103 -1.39 -1.53 -1.05
N VAL A 104 -1.87 -2.69 -1.49
CA VAL A 104 -3.10 -2.84 -2.26
C VAL A 104 -4.17 -3.42 -1.36
N THR A 105 -5.27 -2.69 -1.21
CA THR A 105 -6.39 -3.08 -0.36
C THR A 105 -7.59 -3.48 -1.21
N LYS A 106 -8.23 -4.58 -0.84
CA LYS A 106 -9.51 -5.03 -1.38
C LYS A 106 -10.50 -5.25 -0.25
N GLN A 107 -11.66 -4.64 -0.38
CA GLN A 107 -12.79 -4.92 0.49
C GLN A 107 -13.61 -6.05 -0.13
N LEU A 108 -14.06 -6.98 0.70
CA LEU A 108 -14.90 -8.09 0.28
C LEU A 108 -16.01 -8.32 1.28
N ASN A 109 -17.15 -8.79 0.79
CA ASN A 109 -18.26 -9.23 1.62
C ASN A 109 -18.49 -10.73 1.38
N VAL A 110 -18.48 -11.52 2.45
CA VAL A 110 -18.89 -12.93 2.45
C VAL A 110 -20.35 -12.96 2.89
N PHE A 111 -21.20 -13.65 2.14
CA PHE A 111 -22.64 -13.68 2.41
C PHE A 111 -23.29 -14.98 1.98
N MET A 112 -24.55 -15.16 2.37
CA MET A 112 -25.37 -16.30 1.99
C MET A 112 -26.30 -15.89 0.85
N GLU A 113 -26.26 -16.63 -0.25
CA GLU A 113 -27.15 -16.44 -1.40
C GLU A 113 -27.84 -17.78 -1.71
N PHE A 114 -29.17 -17.81 -1.67
CA PHE A 114 -29.98 -19.03 -1.86
C PHE A 114 -29.50 -20.24 -1.03
N GLY A 115 -29.08 -19.99 0.22
CA GLY A 115 -28.60 -21.03 1.14
C GLY A 115 -27.16 -21.50 0.87
N LYS A 116 -26.42 -20.86 -0.03
CA LYS A 116 -25.01 -21.14 -0.31
C LYS A 116 -24.12 -19.96 0.10
N LYS A 117 -22.98 -20.24 0.73
CA LYS A 117 -21.98 -19.22 1.05
C LYS A 117 -21.24 -18.80 -0.23
N THR A 118 -21.12 -17.49 -0.43
CA THR A 118 -20.43 -16.86 -1.57
C THR A 118 -19.75 -15.57 -1.11
N TYR A 119 -19.05 -14.88 -2.01
CA TYR A 119 -18.44 -13.59 -1.73
C TYR A 119 -18.45 -12.66 -2.94
N VAL A 120 -18.26 -11.37 -2.68
CA VAL A 120 -18.09 -10.33 -3.70
C VAL A 120 -17.03 -9.32 -3.28
N PHE A 121 -16.30 -8.76 -4.24
CA PHE A 121 -15.47 -7.58 -3.99
C PHE A 121 -16.34 -6.33 -3.96
N LEU A 122 -16.10 -5.46 -2.98
CA LEU A 122 -16.73 -4.15 -2.89
C LEU A 122 -15.92 -3.16 -3.74
N GLN A 123 -16.62 -2.32 -4.50
CA GLN A 123 -16.03 -1.27 -5.36
C GLN A 123 -15.63 -0.04 -4.55
#